data_AF-A0A6N3VA86-F1
#
_entry.id   AF-A0A6N3VA86-F1
#
_cell.length_a   1.000
_cell.length_b   1.000
_cell.length_c   1.000
_cell.angle_alpha   90.00
_cell.angle_beta   90.00
_cell.angle_gamma   90.00
#
_symmetry.space_group_name_H-M   'P 1'
#
loop_
_entity.id
_entity.type
_entity.pdbx_description
1 polymer ?
#
loop_
_entity_poly.entity_id
_entity_poly.type
_entity_poly.pdbx_seq_one_letter_code
_entity_poly.pdbx_strand_id
1 'polypeptide(L)'
;IHDKMETELGKKGAFVDAIYVCPHHTDKGFEGERPEYKCDCNCRKPKPGLFLQAAKEFNIDLSQSYMIGDSDSDIEAGRNAGVQKSLKIGTSEGKTFLNLVNLVLSY
;
A
#
# COMPACT_ATOMS: atom_id res chain seq x y z
N ILE A 1 12.70 11.36 4.24
CA ILE A 1 11.49 11.00 5.04
C ILE A 1 11.50 9.51 5.38
N HIS A 2 11.71 8.63 4.40
CA HIS A 2 11.77 7.18 4.63
C HIS A 2 12.87 6.76 5.62
N ASP A 3 14.04 7.39 5.58
CA ASP A 3 15.17 7.05 6.47
C ASP A 3 14.82 7.18 7.96
N LYS A 4 14.02 8.20 8.32
CA LYS A 4 13.57 8.38 9.70
C LYS A 4 12.60 7.29 10.11
N MET A 5 11.68 6.89 9.23
CA MET A 5 10.72 5.81 9.48
C MET A 5 11.45 4.49 9.71
N GLU A 6 12.38 4.13 8.82
CA GLU A 6 13.18 2.91 8.94
C GLU A 6 14.03 2.91 10.21
N THR A 7 14.64 4.06 10.56
CA THR A 7 15.42 4.20 11.80
C THR A 7 14.56 3.94 13.04
N GLU A 8 13.36 4.52 13.12
CA GLU A 8 12.49 4.33 14.29
C GLU A 8 11.91 2.91 14.36
N LEU A 9 11.61 2.28 13.21
CA LEU A 9 11.20 0.87 13.15
C LEU A 9 12.35 -0.06 13.58
N GLY A 10 13.57 0.19 13.11
CA GLY A 10 14.74 -0.62 13.42
C GLY A 10 15.07 -0.61 14.91
N LYS A 11 14.88 0.52 15.60
CA LYS A 11 15.00 0.60 17.08
C LYS A 11 14.03 -0.34 17.82
N LYS A 12 12.95 -0.78 17.15
CA LYS A 12 11.94 -1.71 17.67
C LYS A 12 12.06 -3.12 17.07
N GLY A 13 13.10 -3.39 16.27
CA GLY A 13 13.30 -4.69 15.62
C GLY A 13 12.36 -4.95 14.46
N ALA A 14 11.76 -3.91 13.87
CA ALA A 14 10.94 -4.00 12.67
C ALA A 14 11.71 -3.44 11.46
N PHE A 15 11.55 -4.08 10.30
CA PHE A 15 12.28 -3.76 9.08
C PHE A 15 11.31 -3.68 7.90
N VAL A 16 11.65 -2.86 6.90
CA VAL A 16 10.89 -2.69 5.66
C VAL A 16 11.80 -3.09 4.52
N ASP A 17 11.41 -4.12 3.75
CA ASP A 17 12.25 -4.65 2.66
C ASP A 17 12.27 -3.75 1.43
N ALA A 18 11.16 -3.05 1.15
CA ALA A 18 11.05 -2.12 0.03
C ALA A 18 9.94 -1.09 0.21
N ILE A 19 10.11 0.06 -0.44
CA ILE A 19 9.12 1.14 -0.48
C ILE A 19 8.81 1.47 -1.94
N TYR A 20 7.55 1.29 -2.34
CA TYR A 20 7.06 1.59 -3.68
C TYR A 20 6.19 2.84 -3.66
N VAL A 21 6.50 3.80 -4.55
CA VAL A 21 5.80 5.10 -4.59
C VAL A 21 5.37 5.40 -6.02
N CYS A 22 4.12 5.85 -6.18
CA CYS A 22 3.63 6.37 -7.44
C CYS A 22 3.62 7.91 -7.39
N PRO A 23 4.41 8.61 -8.22
CA PRO A 23 4.44 10.08 -8.26
C PRO A 23 3.33 10.68 -9.13
N HIS A 24 2.56 9.85 -9.85
CA HIS A 24 1.62 10.30 -10.88
C HIS A 24 0.25 10.71 -10.31
N HIS A 25 -0.41 11.64 -10.99
CA HIS A 25 -1.78 12.08 -10.71
C HIS A 25 -2.47 12.50 -12.01
N THR A 26 -3.76 12.19 -12.18
CA THR A 26 -4.50 12.53 -13.42
C THR A 26 -4.90 14.00 -13.54
N ASP A 27 -5.23 14.65 -12.42
CA ASP A 27 -5.66 16.06 -12.38
C ASP A 27 -4.61 17.03 -12.92
N LYS A 28 -5.06 18.02 -13.71
CA LYS A 28 -4.22 19.00 -14.42
C LYS A 28 -4.65 20.43 -14.12
N GLY A 29 -3.80 21.39 -14.46
CA GLY A 29 -4.10 22.83 -14.41
C GLY A 29 -3.70 23.51 -13.11
N PHE A 30 -2.76 22.94 -12.35
CA PHE A 30 -2.24 23.57 -11.13
C PHE A 30 -0.95 24.34 -11.42
N GLU A 31 -0.76 25.47 -10.74
CA GLU A 31 0.49 26.22 -10.81
C GLU A 31 1.65 25.38 -10.27
N GLY A 32 2.76 25.33 -11.02
CA GLY A 32 3.92 24.51 -10.65
C GLY A 32 3.76 23.01 -10.89
N GLU A 33 2.73 22.58 -11.64
CA GLU A 33 2.60 21.17 -11.99
C GLU A 33 3.76 20.67 -12.86
N ARG A 34 4.08 19.38 -12.70
CA ARG A 34 5.02 18.66 -13.55
C ARG A 34 4.25 17.81 -14.56
N PRO A 35 4.13 18.24 -15.84
CA PRO A 35 3.30 17.57 -16.84
C PRO A 35 3.65 16.08 -17.04
N GLU A 36 4.92 15.71 -16.86
CA GLU A 36 5.39 14.33 -16.94
C GLU A 36 4.74 13.39 -15.91
N TYR A 37 4.23 13.93 -14.79
CA TYR A 37 3.50 13.16 -13.79
C TYR A 37 1.99 13.20 -13.97
N LYS A 38 1.50 13.91 -14.99
CA LYS A 38 0.06 14.09 -15.28
C LYS A 38 -0.48 13.06 -16.27
N CYS A 39 -0.38 11.79 -15.90
CA CYS A 39 -0.71 10.67 -16.77
C CYS A 39 -1.55 9.60 -16.07
N ASP A 40 -2.23 8.80 -16.90
CA ASP A 40 -2.90 7.60 -16.44
C ASP A 40 -1.91 6.42 -16.35
N CYS A 41 -1.16 6.39 -15.26
CA CYS A 41 -0.18 5.34 -15.00
C CYS A 41 -0.82 4.03 -14.50
N ASN A 42 -0.05 2.95 -14.45
CA ASN A 42 -0.49 1.67 -13.83
C ASN A 42 -0.18 1.57 -12.32
N CYS A 43 0.60 2.50 -11.76
CA CYS A 43 1.03 2.45 -10.35
C CYS A 43 0.06 3.10 -9.37
N ARG A 44 -0.76 4.06 -9.81
CA ARG A 44 -1.61 4.83 -8.91
C ARG A 44 -2.82 3.99 -8.53
N LYS A 45 -3.02 3.80 -7.22
CA LYS A 45 -4.20 3.14 -6.67
C LYS A 45 -5.47 3.83 -7.19
N PRO A 46 -6.52 3.08 -7.58
CA PRO A 46 -6.78 1.67 -7.28
C PRO A 46 -6.14 0.65 -8.25
N LYS A 47 -5.23 1.07 -9.15
CA LYS A 47 -4.53 0.12 -10.02
C LYS A 47 -3.48 -0.69 -9.23
N PRO A 48 -3.24 -1.96 -9.60
CA PRO A 48 -2.43 -2.88 -8.81
C PRO A 48 -0.93 -2.80 -9.10
N GLY A 49 -0.46 -1.88 -9.94
CA GLY A 49 0.88 -1.94 -10.54
C GLY A 49 2.03 -2.05 -9.53
N LEU A 50 1.96 -1.34 -8.41
CA LEU A 50 3.00 -1.42 -7.37
C LEU A 50 3.00 -2.75 -6.61
N PHE A 51 1.83 -3.37 -6.41
CA PHE A 51 1.75 -4.70 -5.80
C PHE A 51 2.33 -5.77 -6.72
N LEU A 52 2.02 -5.69 -8.02
CA LEU A 52 2.55 -6.62 -9.02
C LEU A 52 4.06 -6.46 -9.20
N GLN A 53 4.57 -5.23 -9.10
CA GLN A 53 6.01 -4.97 -9.09
C GLN A 53 6.68 -5.65 -7.89
N ALA A 54 6.16 -5.46 -6.68
CA ALA A 54 6.69 -6.11 -5.48
C ALA A 54 6.64 -7.63 -5.58
N ALA A 55 5.53 -8.19 -6.07
CA ALA A 55 5.38 -9.64 -6.23
C ALA A 55 6.42 -10.23 -7.19
N LYS A 56 6.71 -9.52 -8.29
CA LYS A 56 7.75 -9.94 -9.25
C LYS A 56 9.15 -9.86 -8.65
N GLU A 57 9.46 -8.79 -7.93
CA GLU A 57 10.79 -8.53 -7.37
C GLU A 57 11.16 -9.52 -6.25
N PHE A 58 10.19 -9.83 -5.38
CA PHE A 58 10.39 -10.68 -4.21
C PHE A 58 9.83 -12.10 -4.37
N ASN A 59 9.29 -12.45 -5.55
CA ASN A 59 8.64 -13.74 -5.81
C ASN A 59 7.53 -14.06 -4.78
N ILE A 60 6.66 -13.09 -4.51
CA ILE A 60 5.59 -13.18 -3.49
C ILE A 60 4.34 -13.79 -4.11
N ASP A 61 3.73 -14.76 -3.41
CA ASP A 61 2.36 -15.18 -3.68
C ASP A 61 1.37 -14.17 -3.05
N LEU A 62 0.82 -13.29 -3.89
CA LEU A 62 -0.14 -12.28 -3.47
C LEU A 62 -1.43 -12.89 -2.92
N SER A 63 -1.82 -14.10 -3.32
CA SER A 63 -3.04 -14.75 -2.83
C SER A 63 -2.97 -15.08 -1.34
N GLN A 64 -1.76 -15.31 -0.83
CA GLN A 64 -1.47 -15.57 0.59
C GLN A 64 -1.10 -14.31 1.37
N SER A 65 -1.01 -13.16 0.68
CA SER A 65 -0.58 -11.90 1.27
C SER A 65 -1.74 -11.17 1.97
N TYR A 66 -1.37 -10.22 2.82
CA TYR A 66 -2.30 -9.27 3.44
C TYR A 66 -2.01 -7.88 2.89
N MET A 67 -3.07 -7.15 2.60
CA MET A 67 -3.00 -5.73 2.26
C MET A 67 -3.74 -4.96 3.35
N ILE A 68 -3.09 -3.96 3.95
CA ILE A 68 -3.63 -3.15 5.04
C ILE A 68 -3.55 -1.68 4.63
N GLY A 69 -4.67 -0.96 4.68
CA GLY A 69 -4.74 0.46 4.30
C GLY A 69 -5.97 1.15 4.86
N ASP A 70 -5.98 2.47 4.85
CA ASP A 70 -7.03 3.29 5.46
C ASP A 70 -8.04 3.84 4.44
N SER A 71 -7.71 3.83 3.15
CA SER A 71 -8.60 4.29 2.08
C SER A 71 -9.22 3.13 1.29
N ASP A 72 -10.36 3.40 0.65
CA ASP A 72 -10.99 2.40 -0.24
C ASP A 72 -10.13 2.11 -1.47
N SER A 73 -9.35 3.10 -1.93
CA SER A 73 -8.43 2.93 -3.06
C SER A 73 -7.32 1.91 -2.76
N ASP A 74 -6.90 1.80 -1.50
CA ASP A 74 -5.90 0.83 -1.09
C ASP A 74 -6.48 -0.60 -1.15
N ILE A 75 -7.70 -0.77 -0.66
CA ILE A 75 -8.41 -2.05 -0.65
C ILE A 75 -8.69 -2.52 -2.07
N GLU A 76 -9.13 -1.61 -2.94
CA GLU A 76 -9.39 -1.94 -4.34
C GLU A 76 -8.09 -2.31 -5.07
N ALA A 77 -6.98 -1.60 -4.82
CA ALA A 77 -5.68 -1.95 -5.39
C ALA A 77 -5.20 -3.34 -4.96
N GLY A 78 -5.36 -3.70 -3.67
CA GLY A 78 -5.04 -5.03 -3.17
C GLY A 78 -5.86 -6.12 -3.85
N ARG A 79 -7.19 -5.94 -3.94
CA ARG A 79 -8.09 -6.89 -4.61
C ARG A 79 -7.76 -7.04 -6.10
N ASN A 80 -7.51 -5.92 -6.80
CA ASN A 80 -7.12 -5.92 -8.20
C ASN A 80 -5.78 -6.62 -8.44
N ALA A 81 -4.90 -6.65 -7.43
CA ALA A 81 -3.63 -7.38 -7.47
C ALA A 81 -3.77 -8.88 -7.13
N GLY A 82 -4.96 -9.34 -6.75
CA GLY A 82 -5.19 -10.72 -6.31
C GLY A 82 -4.90 -10.98 -4.83
N VAL A 83 -4.72 -9.94 -4.03
CA VAL A 83 -4.59 -10.07 -2.57
C VAL A 83 -5.96 -10.37 -1.98
N GLN A 84 -6.15 -11.60 -1.50
CA GLN A 84 -7.44 -12.04 -0.98
C GLN A 84 -7.82 -11.32 0.32
N LYS A 85 -6.83 -11.01 1.15
CA LYS A 85 -7.00 -10.40 2.48
C LYS A 85 -6.66 -8.91 2.44
N SER A 86 -7.50 -8.11 1.79
CA SER A 86 -7.41 -6.64 1.78
C SER A 86 -8.28 -6.02 2.87
N LEU A 87 -7.64 -5.47 3.90
CA LEU A 87 -8.23 -5.07 5.18
C LEU A 87 -8.15 -3.55 5.37
N LYS A 88 -9.32 -2.92 5.57
CA LYS A 88 -9.41 -1.48 5.83
C LYS A 88 -9.26 -1.19 7.31
N ILE A 89 -8.28 -0.38 7.68
CA ILE A 89 -8.12 0.14 9.03
C ILE A 89 -8.84 1.48 9.19
N GLY A 90 -9.45 1.71 10.36
CA GLY A 90 -10.14 2.96 10.66
C GLY A 90 -10.60 3.03 12.11
N THR A 91 -11.23 4.14 12.49
CA THR A 91 -11.70 4.38 13.85
C THR A 91 -13.12 3.89 14.12
N SER A 92 -13.79 3.32 13.13
CA SER A 92 -15.14 2.74 13.28
C SER A 92 -15.10 1.38 13.98
N GLU A 93 -16.21 1.02 14.64
CA GLU A 93 -16.40 -0.26 15.29
C GLU A 93 -16.01 -1.45 14.38
N GLY A 94 -15.21 -2.37 14.89
CA GLY A 94 -14.72 -3.54 14.13
C GLY A 94 -13.47 -3.32 13.26
N LYS A 95 -13.05 -2.07 12.97
CA LYS A 95 -11.90 -1.76 12.08
C LYS A 95 -10.68 -1.18 12.80
N THR A 96 -10.60 -1.37 14.12
CA THR A 96 -9.49 -0.87 14.93
C THR A 96 -8.18 -1.57 14.58
N PHE A 97 -7.05 -0.90 14.84
CA PHE A 97 -5.72 -1.50 14.69
C PHE A 97 -5.58 -2.80 15.48
N LEU A 98 -6.09 -2.83 16.71
CA LEU A 98 -5.99 -4.00 17.60
C LEU A 98 -6.74 -5.21 17.04
N ASN A 99 -7.93 -5.00 16.47
CA ASN A 99 -8.68 -6.08 15.83
C ASN A 99 -7.90 -6.66 14.64
N LEU A 100 -7.24 -5.79 13.88
CA LEU A 100 -6.45 -6.16 12.71
C LEU A 100 -5.22 -6.97 13.10
N VAL A 101 -4.50 -6.54 14.14
CA VAL A 101 -3.36 -7.30 14.70
C VAL A 101 -3.80 -8.68 15.15
N ASN A 102 -4.89 -8.77 15.91
CA ASN A 102 -5.42 -10.06 16.38
C ASN A 102 -5.81 -10.96 15.21
N LEU A 103 -6.41 -10.42 14.15
CA LEU A 103 -6.77 -11.17 12.95
C LEU A 103 -5.53 -11.70 12.21
N VAL A 104 -4.46 -10.92 12.11
CA VAL A 104 -3.24 -11.36 11.42
C VAL A 104 -2.49 -12.42 12.24
N LEU A 105 -2.46 -12.29 13.57
CA LEU A 105 -1.75 -13.21 14.46
C LEU A 105 -2.54 -14.48 14.82
N SER A 106 -3.84 -14.56 14.49
CA SER A 106 -4.68 -15.72 14.80
C SER A 106 -4.65 -16.84 13.75
N TYR A 107 -3.94 -16.63 12.63
CA TYR A 107 -3.72 -17.63 11.57
C TYR A 107 -2.30 -18.19 11.67
#